data_AF-A0A2W5YIT3-F1
#
_entry.id   AF-A0A2W5YIT3-F1
#
_cell.length_a   1.000
_cell.length_b   1.000
_cell.length_c   1.000
_cell.angle_alpha   90.00
_cell.angle_beta   90.00
_cell.angle_gamma   90.00
#
_symmetry.space_group_name_H-M   'P 1'
#
loop_
_entity.id
_entity.type
_entity.pdbx_description
1 polymer ?
#
loop_
_entity_poly.entity_id
_entity_poly.type
_entity_poly.pdbx_seq_one_letter_code
_entity_poly.pdbx_strand_id
1 'polypeptide(L)'
;MRIVQPVNPVVLKNLCHELDVMGTLLGHAHDLSFLRARLLTGAGKATWQRQAEELGGVVETSEEDLRCKALDLAEHFFAERPRDFGAHVREWLGNWGRKEKPSLAEQLL
;
A
#
# COMPACT_ATOMS: atom_id res chain seq x y z
N MET A 1 -16.44 -17.34 -11.87
CA MET A 1 -16.35 -16.47 -13.05
C MET A 1 -15.37 -15.35 -12.77
N ARG A 2 -14.18 -15.38 -13.40
CA ARG A 2 -13.15 -14.34 -13.27
C ARG A 2 -12.18 -14.40 -14.46
N ILE A 3 -12.74 -14.36 -15.67
CA ILE A 3 -12.08 -14.55 -16.97
C ILE A 3 -13.03 -13.78 -17.91
N VAL A 4 -12.79 -12.62 -18.52
CA VAL A 4 -11.62 -11.95 -19.10
C VAL A 4 -11.87 -10.44 -19.00
N GLN A 5 -10.94 -9.65 -18.47
CA GLN A 5 -10.86 -8.23 -18.85
C GLN A 5 -9.37 -7.86 -18.96
N PRO A 6 -8.94 -7.26 -20.08
CA PRO A 6 -7.57 -6.76 -20.21
C PRO A 6 -7.48 -5.54 -19.30
N VAL A 7 -6.72 -5.64 -18.21
CA VAL A 7 -6.47 -4.61 -17.17
C VAL A 7 -7.56 -3.54 -17.10
N ASN A 8 -8.62 -3.85 -16.36
CA ASN A 8 -9.72 -2.93 -16.14
C ASN A 8 -9.18 -1.61 -15.52
N PRO A 9 -9.50 -0.42 -16.06
CA PRO A 9 -9.11 0.86 -15.46
C PRO A 9 -9.48 0.99 -13.97
N VAL A 10 -10.53 0.30 -13.55
CA VAL A 10 -10.92 0.15 -12.14
C VAL A 10 -9.87 -0.60 -11.33
N VAL A 11 -9.28 -1.68 -11.87
CA VAL A 11 -8.21 -2.44 -11.21
C VAL A 11 -6.96 -1.59 -11.04
N LEU A 12 -6.51 -0.88 -12.07
CA LEU A 12 -5.36 0.04 -11.94
C LEU A 12 -5.64 1.17 -10.94
N LYS A 13 -6.85 1.74 -10.97
CA LYS A 13 -7.26 2.77 -10.02
C LYS A 13 -7.24 2.23 -8.58
N ASN A 14 -7.70 1.01 -8.36
CA ASN A 14 -7.68 0.37 -7.05
C ASN A 14 -6.25 0.12 -6.57
N LEU A 15 -5.37 -0.40 -7.44
CA LEU A 15 -3.95 -0.59 -7.13
C LEU A 15 -3.24 0.73 -6.79
N CYS A 16 -3.49 1.79 -7.56
CA CYS A 16 -2.97 3.12 -7.24
C CYS A 16 -3.50 3.63 -5.89
N HIS A 17 -4.78 3.38 -5.58
CA HIS A 17 -5.36 3.76 -4.30
C HIS A 17 -4.75 2.97 -3.14
N GLU A 18 -4.55 1.67 -3.29
CA GLU A 18 -3.90 0.84 -2.27
C GLU A 18 -2.46 1.30 -1.99
N LEU A 19 -1.71 1.65 -3.03
CA LEU A 19 -0.37 2.25 -2.88
C LEU A 19 -0.41 3.58 -2.12
N ASP A 20 -1.37 4.44 -2.41
CA ASP A 20 -1.54 5.75 -1.76
C ASP A 20 -1.88 5.59 -0.27
N VAL A 21 -2.80 4.67 0.04
CA VAL A 21 -3.17 4.34 1.43
C VAL A 21 -1.97 3.73 2.17
N MET A 22 -1.27 2.77 1.55
CA MET A 22 -0.07 2.17 2.14
C MET A 22 1.02 3.22 2.40
N GLY A 23 1.28 4.12 1.44
CA GLY A 23 2.22 5.22 1.60
C GLY A 23 1.86 6.14 2.77
N THR A 24 0.58 6.47 2.92
CA THR A 24 0.07 7.26 4.04
C THR A 24 0.29 6.57 5.39
N LEU A 25 -0.02 5.27 5.48
CA LEU A 25 0.17 4.48 6.71
C LEU A 25 1.66 4.43 7.12
N LEU A 26 2.54 4.18 6.15
CA LEU A 26 4.00 4.15 6.39
C LEU A 26 4.54 5.53 6.78
N GLY A 27 4.04 6.60 6.16
CA GLY A 27 4.38 7.98 6.53
C GLY A 27 4.01 8.29 7.98
N HIS A 28 2.79 7.96 8.39
CA HIS A 28 2.37 8.15 9.79
C HIS A 28 3.16 7.28 10.77
N ALA A 29 3.47 6.03 10.43
CA ALA A 29 4.30 5.16 11.28
C ALA A 29 5.71 5.75 11.46
N HIS A 30 6.30 6.27 10.38
CA HIS A 30 7.58 6.97 10.44
C HIS A 30 7.53 8.22 11.33
N ASP A 31 6.49 9.04 11.17
CA ASP A 31 6.31 10.27 11.97
C ASP A 31 6.17 9.95 13.46
N LEU A 32 5.41 8.90 13.81
CA LEU A 32 5.30 8.42 15.19
C LEU A 32 6.64 7.95 15.75
N SER A 33 7.41 7.18 14.97
CA SER A 33 8.75 6.72 15.36
C SER A 33 9.68 7.91 15.64
N PHE A 34 9.65 8.93 14.76
CA PHE A 34 10.40 10.17 14.93
C PHE A 34 9.97 10.95 16.18
N LEU A 35 8.65 11.11 16.41
CA LEU A 35 8.12 11.79 17.59
C LEU A 35 8.49 11.08 18.89
N ARG A 36 8.44 9.74 18.92
CA ARG A 36 8.89 8.93 20.07
C ARG A 36 10.37 9.16 20.37
N ALA A 37 11.22 9.13 19.35
CA ALA A 37 12.65 9.39 19.51
C ALA A 37 12.91 10.80 20.08
N ARG A 38 12.17 11.81 19.61
CA ARG A 38 12.24 13.18 20.14
C ARG A 38 11.72 13.31 21.57
N LEU A 39 10.65 12.59 21.90
CA LEU A 39 10.06 12.58 23.24
C LEU A 39 11.07 12.04 24.26
N LEU A 40 11.70 10.89 23.96
CA LEU A 40 12.65 10.24 24.86
C LEU A 40 13.96 11.02 25.02
N THR A 41 14.43 11.69 23.94
CA THR A 41 15.65 12.53 24.00
C THR A 41 15.40 13.88 24.66
N GLY A 42 14.19 14.46 24.51
CA GLY A 42 13.79 15.71 25.13
C GLY A 42 13.37 15.61 26.60
N ALA A 43 13.02 14.40 27.06
CA ALA A 43 12.58 14.12 28.43
C ALA A 43 13.69 14.19 29.50
N GLY A 44 14.91 14.64 29.15
CA GLY A 44 16.07 14.77 30.04
C GLY A 44 15.89 15.64 31.32
N LYS A 45 14.67 16.13 31.59
CA LYS A 45 14.27 16.63 32.90
C LYS A 45 13.48 15.53 33.62
N ALA A 46 14.08 14.96 34.67
CA ALA A 46 13.56 13.86 35.49
C ALA A 46 12.08 14.00 35.93
N THR A 47 11.54 15.23 35.93
CA THR A 47 10.16 15.56 36.26
C THR A 47 9.11 14.88 35.37
N TRP A 48 9.42 14.58 34.10
CA TRP A 48 8.43 14.07 33.12
C TRP A 48 8.80 12.72 32.50
N GLN A 49 9.84 12.06 33.03
CA GLN A 49 10.37 10.82 32.45
C GLN A 49 9.32 9.71 32.37
N ARG A 50 8.55 9.53 33.44
CA ARG A 50 7.49 8.50 33.50
C ARG A 50 6.41 8.75 32.45
N GLN A 51 5.94 9.99 32.32
CA GLN A 51 4.91 10.35 31.33
C GLN A 51 5.45 10.20 29.90
N ALA A 52 6.74 10.49 29.69
CA ALA A 52 7.39 10.28 28.40
C ALA A 52 7.49 8.79 28.04
N GLU A 53 7.76 7.91 29.01
CA GLU A 53 7.77 6.46 28.82
C GLU A 53 6.36 5.91 28.56
N GLU A 54 5.36 6.33 29.35
CA GLU A 54 3.96 5.94 29.17
C GLU A 54 3.43 6.36 27.78
N LEU A 55 3.65 7.61 27.38
CA LEU A 55 3.29 8.08 26.04
C LEU A 55 4.12 7.38 24.95
N GLY A 56 5.39 7.08 25.21
CA GLY A 56 6.26 6.34 24.30
C GLY A 56 5.72 4.95 23.97
N GLY A 57 5.15 4.24 24.94
CA GLY A 57 4.52 2.93 24.72
C GLY A 57 3.23 3.02 23.88
N VAL A 58 2.43 4.07 24.08
CA VAL A 58 1.23 4.32 23.25
C VAL A 58 1.61 4.60 21.80
N VAL A 59 2.65 5.41 21.59
CA VAL A 59 3.17 5.75 20.26
C VAL A 59 3.73 4.51 19.57
N GLU A 60 4.49 3.68 20.26
CA GLU A 60 5.02 2.41 19.73
C GLU A 60 3.91 1.45 19.29
N THR A 61 2.88 1.28 20.13
CA THR A 61 1.73 0.42 19.78
C THR A 61 1.03 0.94 18.52
N SER A 62 0.84 2.26 18.44
CA SER A 62 0.18 2.89 17.29
C SER A 62 1.02 2.80 16.01
N GLU A 63 2.35 2.93 16.13
CA GLU A 63 3.31 2.74 15.05
C GLU A 63 3.25 1.31 14.49
N GLU A 64 3.21 0.31 15.36
CA GLU A 64 3.12 -1.10 14.95
C GLU A 64 1.78 -1.44 14.27
N ASP A 65 0.67 -0.91 14.78
CA ASP A 65 -0.65 -1.07 14.15
C ASP A 65 -0.68 -0.50 12.73
N LEU A 66 -0.02 0.65 12.50
CA LEU A 66 0.09 1.25 11.17
C LEU A 66 0.95 0.40 10.23
N ARG A 67 2.05 -0.17 10.75
CA ARG A 67 2.91 -1.09 9.98
C ARG A 67 2.18 -2.37 9.59
N CYS A 68 1.45 -2.98 10.52
CA CYS A 68 0.65 -4.18 10.22
C CYS A 68 -0.36 -3.92 9.11
N LYS A 69 -1.12 -2.81 9.20
CA LYS A 69 -2.07 -2.43 8.15
C LYS A 69 -1.40 -2.16 6.80
N ALA A 70 -0.22 -1.54 6.81
CA ALA A 70 0.55 -1.34 5.58
C ALA A 70 1.06 -2.66 4.99
N LEU A 71 1.44 -3.62 5.84
CA LEU A 71 1.87 -4.95 5.42
C LEU A 71 0.71 -5.74 4.78
N ASP A 72 -0.48 -5.71 5.37
CA ASP A 72 -1.67 -6.35 4.79
C ASP A 72 -1.96 -5.82 3.37
N LEU A 73 -1.82 -4.51 3.15
CA LEU A 73 -1.95 -3.89 1.83
C LEU A 73 -0.81 -4.29 0.89
N ALA A 74 0.43 -4.39 1.40
CA ALA A 74 1.57 -4.82 0.61
C ALA A 74 1.41 -6.28 0.16
N GLU A 75 0.94 -7.18 1.03
CA GLU A 75 0.66 -8.57 0.69
C GLU A 75 -0.38 -8.68 -0.41
N HIS A 76 -1.45 -7.87 -0.36
CA HIS A 76 -2.44 -7.80 -1.43
C HIS A 76 -1.85 -7.28 -2.74
N PHE A 77 -1.14 -6.15 -2.67
CA PHE A 77 -0.57 -5.48 -3.83
C PHE A 77 0.49 -6.35 -4.54
N PHE A 78 1.34 -7.03 -3.78
CA PHE A 78 2.41 -7.89 -4.30
C PHE A 78 2.00 -9.37 -4.44
N ALA A 79 0.71 -9.71 -4.29
CA ALA A 79 0.22 -11.06 -4.51
C ALA A 79 0.45 -11.53 -5.96
N GLU A 80 0.38 -10.61 -6.92
CA GLU A 80 0.83 -10.84 -8.30
C GLU A 80 2.33 -10.58 -8.41
N ARG A 81 3.08 -11.49 -9.06
CA ARG A 81 4.51 -11.27 -9.29
C ARG A 81 4.70 -10.01 -10.15
N PRO A 82 5.64 -9.10 -9.81
CA PRO A 82 5.84 -7.85 -10.57
C PRO A 82 6.04 -8.03 -12.08
N ARG A 83 6.64 -9.16 -12.48
CA ARG A 83 6.82 -9.54 -13.90
C ARG A 83 5.50 -9.82 -14.61
N ASP A 84 4.58 -10.51 -13.92
CA ASP A 84 3.31 -10.94 -14.48
C ASP A 84 2.36 -9.72 -14.58
N PHE A 85 2.36 -8.87 -13.54
CA PHE A 85 1.69 -7.56 -13.58
C PHE A 85 2.19 -6.69 -14.74
N GLY A 86 3.51 -6.57 -14.90
CA GLY A 86 4.12 -5.81 -15.99
C GLY A 86 3.81 -6.39 -17.38
N ALA A 87 3.67 -7.70 -17.51
CA ALA A 87 3.24 -8.35 -18.74
C ALA A 87 1.79 -8.02 -19.09
N HIS A 88 0.88 -8.09 -18.11
CA HIS A 88 -0.53 -7.73 -18.27
C HIS A 88 -0.72 -6.25 -18.66
N VAL A 89 -0.01 -5.33 -18.01
CA VAL A 89 -0.07 -3.89 -18.36
C VAL A 89 0.44 -3.64 -19.79
N ARG A 90 1.53 -4.31 -20.19
CA ARG A 90 2.09 -4.18 -21.54
C ARG A 90 1.16 -4.73 -22.61
N GLU A 91 0.55 -5.88 -22.36
CA GLU A 91 -0.46 -6.47 -23.24
C GLU A 91 -1.65 -5.52 -23.41
N TRP A 92 -2.15 -4.96 -22.31
CA TRP A 92 -3.23 -3.97 -22.34
C TRP A 92 -2.88 -2.73 -23.17
N LEU A 93 -1.72 -2.11 -22.93
CA LEU A 93 -1.26 -0.94 -23.71
C LEU A 93 -1.14 -1.27 -25.21
N GLY A 94 -0.64 -2.46 -25.53
CA GLY A 94 -0.53 -2.94 -26.91
C GLY A 94 -1.90 -3.08 -27.57
N ASN A 95 -2.88 -3.66 -26.88
CA ASN A 95 -4.24 -3.87 -27.40
C ASN A 95 -5.01 -2.54 -27.51
N TRP A 96 -4.83 -1.64 -26.54
CA TRP A 96 -5.40 -0.29 -26.58
C TRP A 96 -4.88 0.52 -27.78
N GLY A 97 -3.56 0.50 -28.03
CA GLY A 97 -2.95 1.18 -29.17
C GLY A 97 -3.39 0.61 -30.53
N ARG A 98 -3.73 -0.68 -30.60
CA ARG A 98 -4.20 -1.34 -31.83
C ARG A 98 -5.69 -1.11 -32.15
N LYS A 99 -6.49 -0.50 -31.25
CA LYS A 99 -7.96 -0.40 -31.36
C LYS A 99 -8.66 -1.75 -31.61
N GLU A 100 -7.99 -2.86 -31.32
CA GLU A 100 -8.58 -4.19 -31.42
C GLU A 100 -9.58 -4.33 -30.28
N LYS A 101 -10.87 -4.14 -30.58
CA LYS A 101 -11.92 -4.72 -29.75
C LYS A 101 -11.91 -6.21 -30.06
N PRO A 102 -11.78 -7.11 -29.07
CA PRO A 102 -11.97 -8.52 -29.35
C PRO A 102 -13.38 -8.68 -29.94
N SER A 103 -13.46 -9.28 -31.12
CA SER A 103 -14.73 -9.58 -31.75
C SER A 103 -15.48 -10.56 -30.85
N LEU A 104 -16.74 -10.27 -30.55
CA LEU A 104 -17.61 -11.16 -29.76
C LEU A 104 -17.69 -12.58 -30.39
N ALA A 105 -17.41 -12.69 -31.69
CA ALA A 105 -17.41 -13.95 -32.43
C ALA A 105 -16.20 -14.86 -32.13
N GLU A 106 -15.08 -14.31 -31.66
CA GLU A 106 -13.87 -15.09 -31.32
C GLU A 106 -13.92 -15.65 -29.89
N GLN A 107 -14.92 -15.25 -29.09
CA GLN A 107 -15.08 -15.67 -27.69
C GLN A 107 -16.08 -16.83 -27.51
N LEU A 108 -16.65 -17.35 -28.61
CA LEU A 108 -17.67 -18.42 -28.61
C LEU A 108 -17.26 -19.66 -29.42
N LEU A 109 -15.98 -19.78 -29.80
CA LEU A 109 -15.36 -20.99 -30.35
C LEU A 109 -14.32 -21.52 -29.35
#